data_AF-A0A1H7VSF9-F1
#
_entry.id   AF-A0A1H7VSF9-F1
#
_cell.length_a   1.000
_cell.length_b   1.000
_cell.length_c   1.000
_cell.angle_alpha   90.00
_cell.angle_beta   90.00
_cell.angle_gamma   90.00
#
_symmetry.space_group_name_H-M   'P 1'
#
loop_
_entity.id
_entity.type
_entity.pdbx_description
1 polymer ?
#
loop_
_entity_poly.entity_id
_entity_poly.type
_entity_poly.pdbx_seq_one_letter_code
_entity_poly.pdbx_strand_id
1 'polypeptide(L)'
;MGRDNLTRHRRLITMSYVFMFLALFTGISAAIAYFLAQKVAQAQDAEVWIHAQALWIARNVVLFMMMAAFAALWFIPACFIYWDSVLWVKGCTVIGVIFTTIAWLFLLNAWLKGLVKYLQKKAAF
;
A
#
# COMPACT_ATOMS: atom_id res chain seq x y z
N MET A 1 -36.78 12.37 13.05
CA MET A 1 -35.36 12.77 12.97
C MET A 1 -34.35 11.60 13.16
N GLY A 2 -34.71 10.45 13.75
CA GLY A 2 -33.77 9.32 13.94
C GLY A 2 -33.63 8.30 12.80
N ARG A 3 -34.63 8.17 11.90
CA ARG A 3 -34.61 7.17 10.80
C ARG A 3 -33.64 7.52 9.67
N ASP A 4 -33.56 8.79 9.26
CA ASP A 4 -32.65 9.21 8.18
C ASP A 4 -31.17 9.04 8.56
N ASN A 5 -30.84 9.27 9.84
CA ASN A 5 -29.50 9.00 10.37
C ASN A 5 -29.17 7.51 10.31
N LEU A 6 -30.12 6.63 10.63
CA LEU A 6 -29.92 5.18 10.58
C LEU A 6 -29.62 4.69 9.15
N THR A 7 -30.34 5.22 8.15
CA THR A 7 -30.14 4.90 6.74
C THR A 7 -28.79 5.43 6.23
N ARG A 8 -28.40 6.64 6.67
CA ARG A 8 -27.10 7.23 6.37
C ARG A 8 -25.95 6.42 6.98
N HIS A 9 -26.07 5.99 8.24
CA HIS A 9 -25.08 5.12 8.89
C HIS A 9 -24.98 3.77 8.19
N ARG A 10 -26.10 3.16 7.78
CA ARG A 10 -26.09 1.92 6.99
C ARG A 10 -25.34 2.11 5.67
N ARG A 11 -25.60 3.20 4.93
CA ARG A 11 -24.90 3.50 3.67
C ARG A 11 -23.40 3.71 3.87
N LEU A 12 -23.00 4.40 4.94
CA LEU A 12 -21.58 4.59 5.28
C LEU A 12 -20.90 3.24 5.58
N ILE A 13 -21.54 2.36 6.36
CA ILE A 13 -21.01 1.02 6.65
C ILE A 13 -20.91 0.17 5.37
N THR A 14 -21.91 0.21 4.49
CA THR A 14 -21.85 -0.49 3.20
C THR A 14 -20.68 0.02 2.35
N MET A 15 -20.46 1.34 2.29
CA MET A 15 -19.31 1.92 1.59
C MET A 15 -17.98 1.51 2.24
N SER A 16 -17.91 1.45 3.57
CA SER A 16 -16.72 0.95 4.28
C SER A 16 -16.37 -0.49 3.90
N TYR A 17 -17.36 -1.38 3.79
CA TYR A 17 -17.12 -2.75 3.33
C TYR A 17 -16.61 -2.82 1.89
N VAL A 18 -17.11 -1.96 1.00
CA VAL A 18 -16.59 -1.85 -0.37
C VAL A 18 -15.12 -1.39 -0.36
N PHE A 19 -14.78 -0.36 0.42
CA PHE A 19 -13.39 0.09 0.55
C PHE A 19 -12.47 -0.94 1.22
N MET A 20 -12.95 -1.71 2.20
CA MET A 20 -12.20 -2.83 2.77
C MET A 20 -11.91 -3.91 1.73
N PHE A 21 -12.87 -4.22 0.85
CA PHE A 21 -12.67 -5.17 -0.24
C PHE A 21 -11.65 -4.66 -1.27
N LEU A 22 -11.72 -3.38 -1.66
CA LEU A 22 -10.71 -2.77 -2.53
C LEU A 22 -9.32 -2.72 -1.88
N ALA A 23 -9.24 -2.53 -0.56
CA ALA A 23 -7.97 -2.53 0.16
C ALA A 23 -7.24 -3.88 0.07
N LEU A 24 -7.97 -5.00 0.05
CA LEU A 24 -7.37 -6.34 -0.17
C LEU A 24 -6.61 -6.43 -1.50
N PHE A 25 -7.08 -5.73 -2.54
CA PHE A 25 -6.39 -5.72 -3.83
C PHE A 25 -5.02 -5.03 -3.76
N THR A 26 -4.76 -4.13 -2.81
CA THR A 26 -3.46 -3.44 -2.73
C THR A 26 -2.30 -4.39 -2.40
N GLY A 27 -2.52 -5.31 -1.46
CA GLY A 27 -1.52 -6.34 -1.11
C GLY A 27 -1.33 -7.36 -2.22
N ILE A 28 -2.43 -7.85 -2.79
CA ILE A 28 -2.40 -8.84 -3.89
C ILE A 28 -1.74 -8.23 -5.14
N SER A 29 -2.07 -6.98 -5.49
CA SER A 29 -1.48 -6.28 -6.63
C SER A 29 0.02 -6.03 -6.44
N ALA A 30 0.47 -5.73 -5.21
CA ALA A 30 1.89 -5.63 -4.91
C ALA A 30 2.62 -6.97 -5.15
N ALA A 31 2.03 -8.09 -4.71
CA ALA A 31 2.58 -9.42 -4.95
C ALA A 31 2.69 -9.74 -6.45
N ILE A 32 1.62 -9.47 -7.22
CA ILE A 32 1.60 -9.67 -8.68
C ILE A 32 2.68 -8.81 -9.35
N ALA A 33 2.81 -7.54 -8.95
CA ALA A 33 3.82 -6.63 -9.49
C ALA A 33 5.24 -7.16 -9.24
N TYR A 34 5.51 -7.71 -8.05
CA TYR A 34 6.79 -8.33 -7.72
C TYR A 34 7.08 -9.54 -8.61
N PHE A 35 6.13 -10.48 -8.75
CA PHE A 35 6.29 -11.66 -9.59
C PHE A 35 6.55 -11.31 -11.06
N LEU A 36 5.82 -10.33 -11.61
CA LEU A 36 6.02 -9.86 -12.98
C LEU A 36 7.40 -9.23 -13.17
N ALA A 37 7.82 -8.38 -12.24
CA ALA A 37 9.15 -7.76 -12.28
C ALA A 37 10.27 -8.81 -12.18
N GLN A 38 10.12 -9.82 -11.32
CA GLN A 38 11.10 -10.88 -11.16
C GLN A 38 11.27 -11.71 -12.44
N LYS A 39 10.17 -12.03 -13.14
CA LYS A 39 10.25 -12.75 -14.42
C LYS A 39 11.05 -11.98 -15.47
N VAL A 40 10.85 -10.67 -15.56
CA VAL A 40 11.58 -9.81 -16.51
C VAL A 40 13.04 -9.64 -16.10
N ALA A 41 13.33 -9.57 -14.80
CA ALA A 41 14.70 -9.46 -14.30
C ALA A 41 15.55 -10.71 -14.61
N GLN A 42 14.94 -11.90 -14.68
CA GLN A 42 15.62 -13.17 -14.96
C GLN A 42 15.67 -13.54 -16.46
N ALA A 43 14.98 -12.82 -17.33
CA ALA A 43 14.95 -13.09 -18.77
C ALA A 43 16.28 -12.70 -19.43
N GLN A 44 16.97 -13.61 -20.11
CA GLN A 44 18.31 -13.33 -20.65
C GLN A 44 18.30 -12.43 -21.90
N ASP A 45 17.13 -12.28 -22.56
CA ASP A 45 16.97 -11.56 -23.82
C ASP A 45 16.41 -10.12 -23.68
N ALA A 46 16.35 -9.57 -22.46
CA ALA A 46 15.78 -8.24 -22.26
C ALA A 46 16.84 -7.12 -22.38
N GLU A 47 16.45 -5.98 -22.94
CA GLU A 47 17.32 -4.82 -23.04
C GLU A 47 17.71 -4.30 -21.64
N VAL A 48 18.94 -3.78 -21.49
CA VAL A 48 19.51 -3.38 -20.18
C VAL A 48 18.62 -2.40 -19.42
N TRP A 49 17.91 -1.50 -20.11
CA TRP A 49 16.99 -0.54 -19.46
C TRP A 49 15.71 -1.21 -18.95
N ILE A 50 15.25 -2.29 -19.58
CA ILE A 50 14.11 -3.11 -19.13
C ILE A 50 14.49 -3.89 -17.87
N HIS A 51 15.70 -4.45 -17.83
CA HIS A 51 16.25 -5.08 -16.62
C HIS A 51 16.35 -4.10 -15.46
N ALA A 52 16.86 -2.89 -15.69
CA ALA A 52 16.93 -1.84 -14.67
C ALA A 52 15.53 -1.44 -14.17
N GLN A 53 14.55 -1.33 -15.07
CA GLN A 53 13.17 -1.04 -14.73
C GLN A 53 12.53 -2.16 -13.88
N ALA A 54 12.76 -3.41 -14.24
CA ALA A 54 12.29 -4.56 -13.48
C ALA A 54 12.86 -4.57 -12.06
N LEU A 55 14.17 -4.29 -11.92
CA LEU A 55 14.83 -4.22 -10.61
C LEU A 55 14.34 -3.02 -9.78
N TRP A 56 14.06 -1.88 -10.41
CA TRP A 56 13.43 -0.71 -9.78
C TRP A 56 12.06 -1.05 -9.20
N ILE A 57 11.21 -1.73 -9.96
CA ILE A 57 9.86 -2.13 -9.52
C ILE A 57 10.00 -3.13 -8.36
N ALA A 58 10.82 -4.17 -8.51
CA ALA A 58 11.03 -5.18 -7.47
C ALA A 58 11.50 -4.54 -6.15
N ARG A 59 12.51 -3.67 -6.20
CA ARG A 59 13.04 -2.98 -5.01
C ARG A 59 11.97 -2.15 -4.32
N ASN A 60 11.24 -1.32 -5.06
CA ASN A 60 10.26 -0.41 -4.46
C ASN A 60 9.04 -1.15 -3.90
N VAL A 61 8.62 -2.25 -4.55
CA VAL A 61 7.56 -3.11 -4.01
C VAL A 61 8.01 -3.79 -2.71
N VAL A 62 9.25 -4.28 -2.65
CA VAL A 62 9.82 -4.86 -1.42
C VAL A 62 9.92 -3.82 -0.29
N LEU A 63 10.41 -2.61 -0.59
CA LEU A 63 10.46 -1.52 0.39
C LEU A 63 9.06 -1.14 0.88
N PHE A 64 8.07 -1.06 -0.02
CA PHE A 64 6.68 -0.82 0.35
C PHE A 64 6.15 -1.92 1.28
N MET A 65 6.41 -3.20 0.99
CA MET A 65 6.00 -4.31 1.85
C MET A 65 6.62 -4.22 3.25
N MET A 66 7.90 -3.87 3.36
CA MET A 66 8.55 -3.67 4.66
C MET A 66 7.93 -2.50 5.44
N MET A 67 7.66 -1.37 4.77
CA MET A 67 7.03 -0.21 5.40
C MET A 67 5.59 -0.51 5.83
N ALA A 68 4.83 -1.24 5.02
CA ALA A 68 3.47 -1.66 5.33
C ALA A 68 3.45 -2.62 6.53
N ALA A 69 4.37 -3.59 6.58
CA ALA A 69 4.53 -4.48 7.72
C ALA A 69 4.89 -3.70 9.00
N PHE A 70 5.83 -2.74 8.91
CA PHE A 70 6.18 -1.88 10.03
C PHE A 70 4.99 -1.05 10.51
N ALA A 71 4.21 -0.45 9.61
CA ALA A 71 3.01 0.30 9.96
C ALA A 71 1.95 -0.59 10.65
N ALA A 72 1.78 -1.84 10.19
CA ALA A 72 0.84 -2.80 10.77
C ALA A 72 1.14 -3.14 12.24
N LEU A 73 2.42 -3.15 12.65
CA LEU A 73 2.82 -3.41 14.04
C LEU A 73 2.21 -2.39 15.03
N TRP A 74 2.02 -1.15 14.60
CA TRP A 74 1.45 -0.09 15.45
C TRP A 74 -0.05 -0.26 15.72
N PHE A 75 -0.73 -1.12 14.95
CA PHE A 75 -2.15 -1.43 15.15
C PHE A 75 -2.39 -2.62 16.09
N ILE A 76 -1.35 -3.36 16.51
CA ILE A 76 -1.48 -4.51 17.41
C ILE A 76 -2.27 -4.18 18.69
N PRO A 77 -2.03 -3.05 19.39
CA PRO A 77 -2.77 -2.73 20.62
C PRO A 77 -4.28 -2.56 20.39
N ALA A 78 -4.67 -2.10 19.19
CA ALA A 78 -6.08 -1.90 18.84
C ALA A 78 -6.86 -3.22 18.67
N CYS A 79 -6.18 -4.37 18.56
CA CYS A 79 -6.83 -5.69 18.54
C CYS A 79 -7.34 -6.12 19.93
N PHE A 80 -6.76 -5.61 21.01
CA PHE A 80 -7.07 -6.04 22.38
C PHE A 80 -7.88 -5.00 23.16
N ILE A 81 -7.62 -3.72 22.91
CA ILE A 81 -8.21 -2.59 23.64
C ILE A 81 -8.89 -1.67 22.63
N TYR A 82 -10.11 -1.22 22.94
CA TYR A 82 -10.81 -0.28 22.08
C TYR A 82 -9.98 1.00 21.92
N TRP A 83 -9.85 1.46 20.68
CA TRP A 83 -8.92 2.55 20.33
C TRP A 83 -9.16 3.83 21.15
N ASP A 84 -10.41 4.10 21.55
CA ASP A 84 -10.80 5.30 22.29
C ASP A 84 -10.62 5.20 23.82
N SER A 85 -10.31 4.01 24.35
CA SER A 85 -10.34 3.75 25.80
C SER A 85 -9.10 4.22 26.57
N VAL A 86 -7.91 4.19 25.95
CA VAL A 86 -6.64 4.49 26.63
C VAL A 86 -5.77 5.39 25.76
N LEU A 87 -5.19 6.44 26.36
CA LEU A 87 -4.43 7.47 25.63
C LEU A 87 -3.24 6.90 24.83
N TRP A 88 -2.54 5.90 25.36
CA TRP A 88 -1.41 5.27 24.66
C TRP A 88 -1.86 4.45 23.44
N VAL A 89 -3.02 3.76 23.52
CA VAL A 89 -3.60 3.02 22.37
C VAL A 89 -4.06 3.98 21.26
N LYS A 90 -4.64 5.13 21.65
CA LYS A 90 -4.92 6.23 20.71
C LYS A 90 -3.65 6.69 20.00
N GLY A 91 -2.59 6.93 20.77
CA GLY A 91 -1.28 7.32 20.24
C GLY A 91 -0.73 6.31 19.23
N CYS A 92 -0.73 5.02 19.57
CA CYS A 92 -0.30 3.95 18.66
C CYS A 92 -1.12 3.92 17.37
N THR A 93 -2.44 4.07 17.46
CA THR A 93 -3.33 4.08 16.29
C THR A 93 -3.04 5.27 15.37
N VAL A 94 -2.84 6.46 15.92
CA VAL A 94 -2.50 7.67 15.15
C VAL A 94 -1.15 7.49 14.45
N ILE A 95 -0.14 6.99 15.16
CA ILE A 95 1.19 6.72 14.60
C ILE A 95 1.11 5.69 13.47
N GLY A 96 0.34 4.61 13.66
CA GLY A 96 0.11 3.60 12.63
C GLY A 96 -0.48 4.20 11.35
N VAL A 97 -1.51 5.05 11.48
CA VAL A 97 -2.13 5.74 10.34
C VAL A 97 -1.14 6.65 9.60
N ILE A 98 -0.30 7.38 10.34
CA ILE A 98 0.75 8.23 9.75
C ILE A 98 1.73 7.36 8.94
N PHE A 99 2.22 6.26 9.50
CA PHE A 99 3.14 5.37 8.79
C PHE A 99 2.51 4.69 7.57
N THR A 100 1.25 4.26 7.66
CA THR A 100 0.52 3.72 6.50
C THR A 100 0.39 4.77 5.39
N THR A 101 0.12 6.02 5.74
CA THR A 101 0.04 7.14 4.78
C THR A 101 1.39 7.40 4.12
N ILE A 102 2.48 7.38 4.89
CA ILE A 102 3.85 7.53 4.36
C ILE A 102 4.20 6.39 3.40
N ALA A 103 3.89 5.14 3.76
CA ALA A 103 4.11 3.97 2.89
C ALA A 103 3.34 4.09 1.57
N TRP A 104 2.10 4.56 1.63
CA TRP A 104 1.28 4.78 0.44
C TRP A 104 1.84 5.89 -0.47
N LEU A 105 2.24 7.04 0.12
CA LEU A 105 2.87 8.13 -0.63
C LEU A 105 4.21 7.71 -1.26
N PHE A 106 4.99 6.88 -0.56
CA PHE A 106 6.22 6.29 -1.10
C PHE A 106 5.94 5.46 -2.36
N LEU A 107 4.94 4.58 -2.32
CA LEU A 107 4.56 3.75 -3.46
C LEU A 107 4.08 4.61 -4.64
N LEU A 108 3.25 5.62 -4.38
CA LEU A 108 2.76 6.54 -5.41
C LEU A 108 3.91 7.29 -6.09
N ASN A 109 4.85 7.81 -5.32
CA ASN A 109 6.03 8.50 -5.84
C ASN A 109 6.93 7.57 -6.68
N ALA A 110 7.17 6.34 -6.18
CA ALA A 110 7.95 5.35 -6.91
C ALA A 110 7.27 4.93 -8.22
N TRP A 111 5.94 4.82 -8.22
CA TRP A 111 5.14 4.53 -9.40
C TRP A 111 5.22 5.65 -10.44
N LEU A 112 4.99 6.91 -10.04
CA LEU A 112 5.10 8.07 -10.95
C LEU A 112 6.49 8.16 -11.58
N LYS A 113 7.55 8.05 -10.78
CA LYS A 113 8.94 8.08 -11.29
C LYS A 113 9.23 6.91 -12.23
N GLY A 114 8.78 5.72 -11.88
CA GLY A 114 8.95 4.52 -12.70
C GLY A 114 8.24 4.65 -14.04
N LEU A 115 6.99 5.11 -14.03
CA LEU A 115 6.16 5.28 -15.23
C LEU A 115 6.75 6.33 -16.19
N VAL A 116 7.18 7.48 -15.67
CA VAL A 116 7.81 8.54 -16.49
C VAL A 116 9.06 8.01 -17.19
N LYS A 117 9.93 7.29 -16.47
CA LYS A 117 11.17 6.74 -17.06
C LYS A 117 10.89 5.62 -18.06
N TYR A 118 9.87 4.80 -17.79
CA TYR A 118 9.42 3.77 -18.73
C TYR A 118 8.93 4.38 -20.05
N LEU A 119 8.11 5.43 -20.01
CA LEU A 119 7.65 6.15 -21.20
C LEU A 119 8.80 6.76 -22.00
N GLN A 120 9.88 7.17 -21.34
CA GLN A 120 11.07 7.73 -21.98
C GLN A 120 12.04 6.64 -22.50
N LYS A 121 11.72 5.34 -22.34
CA LYS A 121 12.62 4.21 -22.61
C LYS A 121 13.99 4.38 -21.93
N LYS A 122 13.98 4.99 -20.74
CA LYS A 122 15.18 5.23 -19.93
C LYS A 122 15.18 4.32 -18.72
N ALA A 123 16.36 3.88 -18.32
CA ALA A 123 16.54 3.07 -17.13
C ALA A 123 16.10 3.86 -15.87
N ALA A 124 15.26 3.23 -15.04
CA ALA A 124 14.94 3.75 -13.71
C ALA A 124 16.02 3.38 -12.69
N PHE A 125 17.04 4.24 -12.59
CA PHE A 125 17.98 4.29 -11.46
C PHE A 125 17.66 5.43 -10.50
#